data_AF-A0A916ES33-F1
#
_entry.id   AF-A0A916ES33-F1
#
_cell.length_a   1.000
_cell.length_b   1.000
_cell.length_c   1.000
_cell.angle_alpha   90.00
_cell.angle_beta   90.00
_cell.angle_gamma   90.00
#
_symmetry.space_group_name_H-M   'P 1'
#
loop_
_entity.id
_entity.type
_entity.pdbx_description
1 polymer ?
#
loop_
_entity_poly.entity_id
_entity_poly.type
_entity_poly.pdbx_seq_one_letter_code
_entity_poly.pdbx_strand_id
1 'polypeptide(L)'
;MNEHIDEDQRTDILNRLKRAEGQLRGIQRMISEGESCLDIAAQMAAVRKALDSAYVRMTVCFMHSELQTRLGMDEGQGSELSAVLDDVQVLLGKLR
;
A
#
# COMPACT_ATOMS: atom_id res chain seq x y z
N MET A 1 20.26 0.29 7.86
CA MET A 1 18.87 0.01 7.45
C MET A 1 18.59 0.89 6.23
N ASN A 2 19.15 0.51 5.07
CA ASN A 2 18.90 1.23 3.82
C ASN A 2 18.06 0.30 2.95
N GLU A 3 16.75 0.38 3.15
CA GLU A 3 15.77 -0.30 2.31
C GLU A 3 15.75 0.41 0.95
N HIS A 4 16.18 -0.30 -0.09
CA HIS A 4 15.97 0.09 -1.48
C HIS A 4 14.47 -0.03 -1.81
N ILE A 5 13.67 0.91 -1.31
CA ILE A 5 12.34 1.16 -1.85
C ILE A 5 12.58 1.86 -3.19
N ASP A 6 12.17 1.22 -4.28
CA ASP A 6 12.13 1.84 -5.59
C ASP A 6 11.36 3.18 -5.54
N GLU A 7 11.82 4.19 -6.29
CA GLU A 7 11.29 5.55 -6.16
C GLU A 7 9.82 5.66 -6.63
N ASP A 8 9.42 4.86 -7.62
CA ASP A 8 8.04 4.81 -8.08
C ASP A 8 7.15 4.12 -7.05
N GLN A 9 7.61 3.01 -6.45
CA GLN A 9 6.94 2.35 -5.33
C GLN A 9 6.76 3.29 -4.13
N ARG A 10 7.81 4.02 -3.75
CA ARG A 10 7.78 5.02 -2.68
C ARG A 10 6.72 6.08 -2.96
N THR A 11 6.73 6.63 -4.16
CA THR A 11 5.79 7.68 -4.56
C THR A 11 4.35 7.19 -4.54
N ASP A 12 4.05 6.00 -5.06
CA ASP A 12 2.70 5.44 -5.05
C ASP A 12 2.19 5.14 -3.62
N ILE A 13 3.04 4.57 -2.75
CA ILE A 13 2.69 4.33 -1.34
C ILE A 13 2.38 5.65 -0.64
N LEU A 14 3.23 6.66 -0.77
CA LEU A 14 3.01 7.98 -0.17
C LEU A 14 1.72 8.63 -0.68
N ASN A 15 1.43 8.52 -1.97
CA ASN A 15 0.19 9.06 -2.56
C ASN A 15 -1.06 8.35 -2.04
N ARG A 16 -0.99 7.06 -1.72
CA ARG A 16 -2.09 6.32 -1.06
C ARG A 16 -2.29 6.77 0.38
N LEU A 17 -1.21 6.92 1.12
CA LEU A 17 -1.26 7.37 2.52
C LEU A 17 -1.82 8.79 2.62
N LYS A 18 -1.39 9.72 1.76
CA LYS A 18 -1.96 11.08 1.69
C LYS A 18 -3.47 11.08 1.43
N ARG A 19 -3.97 10.16 0.59
CA ARG A 19 -5.41 10.00 0.35
C ARG A 19 -6.14 9.48 1.58
N ALA A 20 -5.61 8.45 2.24
CA ALA A 20 -6.19 7.92 3.48
C ALA A 20 -6.20 9.00 4.58
N GLU A 21 -5.15 9.81 4.68
CA GLU A 21 -5.06 10.95 5.61
C GLU A 21 -6.14 12.00 5.34
N GLY A 22 -6.37 12.36 4.07
CA GLY A 22 -7.45 13.27 3.68
C GLY A 22 -8.85 12.72 4.01
N GLN A 23 -9.07 11.42 3.80
CA GLN A 23 -10.32 10.76 4.17
C GLN A 23 -10.52 10.72 5.70
N LEU A 24 -9.47 10.46 6.48
CA LEU A 24 -9.52 10.51 7.94
C LEU A 24 -9.89 11.90 8.46
N ARG A 25 -9.31 12.97 7.87
CA ARG A 25 -9.73 14.35 8.16
C ARG A 25 -11.21 14.59 7.84
N GLY A 26 -11.70 14.03 6.74
CA GLY A 26 -13.13 14.06 6.39
C GLY A 26 -14.01 13.41 7.45
N ILE A 27 -13.64 12.20 7.91
CA ILE A 27 -14.36 11.48 8.96
C ILE A 27 -14.41 12.26 10.28
N GLN A 28 -13.29 12.87 10.69
CA GLN A 28 -13.24 13.72 11.89
C GLN A 28 -14.25 14.87 11.81
N ARG A 29 -14.34 15.52 10.65
CA ARG A 29 -15.31 16.59 10.39
C ARG A 29 -16.76 16.07 10.42
N MET A 30 -17.04 14.94 9.76
CA MET A 30 -18.37 14.31 9.79
C MET A 30 -18.82 14.03 11.24
N ILE A 31 -17.92 13.51 12.08
CA ILE A 31 -18.20 13.28 13.50
C ILE A 31 -18.51 14.61 14.21
N SER A 32 -17.72 15.66 13.98
CA SER A 32 -17.95 16.96 14.61
C SER A 32 -19.23 17.65 14.16
N GLU A 33 -19.66 17.41 12.92
CA GLU A 33 -20.88 17.96 12.31
C GLU A 33 -22.13 17.14 12.68
N GLY A 34 -21.97 15.99 13.35
CA GLY A 34 -23.08 15.15 13.79
C GLY A 34 -23.70 14.29 12.69
N GLU A 35 -22.92 13.96 11.65
CA GLU A 35 -23.36 13.10 10.54
C GLU A 35 -23.74 11.69 11.02
N SER A 36 -24.49 10.96 10.19
CA SER A 36 -25.00 9.64 10.56
C SER A 36 -23.89 8.61 10.78
N CYS A 37 -24.07 7.72 11.77
CA CYS A 37 -23.11 6.66 12.05
C CYS A 37 -22.92 5.71 10.84
N LEU A 38 -23.96 5.50 10.04
CA LEU A 38 -23.91 4.66 8.85
C LEU A 38 -23.01 5.27 7.77
N ASP A 39 -23.14 6.58 7.53
CA ASP A 39 -22.32 7.28 6.54
C ASP A 39 -20.85 7.37 6.98
N ILE A 40 -20.63 7.63 8.28
CA ILE A 40 -19.29 7.60 8.88
C ILE A 40 -18.66 6.20 8.72
N ALA A 41 -19.41 5.13 9.01
CA ALA A 41 -18.93 3.76 8.86
C ALA A 41 -18.58 3.42 7.40
N ALA A 42 -19.37 3.91 6.44
CA ALA A 42 -19.07 3.77 5.02
C ALA A 42 -17.76 4.46 4.63
N GLN A 43 -17.51 5.68 5.13
CA GLN A 43 -16.23 6.37 4.91
C GLN A 43 -15.06 5.66 5.59
N MET A 44 -15.24 5.13 6.80
CA MET A 44 -14.23 4.31 7.46
C MET A 44 -13.87 3.06 6.65
N ALA A 45 -14.85 2.40 6.02
CA ALA A 45 -14.59 1.27 5.13
C ALA A 45 -13.77 1.68 3.89
N ALA A 46 -14.01 2.89 3.35
CA ALA A 46 -13.21 3.43 2.25
C ALA A 46 -11.76 3.72 2.67
N VAL A 47 -11.54 4.25 3.88
CA VAL A 47 -10.19 4.44 4.44
C VAL A 47 -9.48 3.10 4.63
N ARG A 48 -10.15 2.11 5.23
CA ARG A 48 -9.58 0.76 5.40
C ARG A 48 -9.09 0.20 4.06
N LYS A 49 -9.93 0.28 3.02
CA LYS A 49 -9.56 -0.17 1.67
C LYS A 49 -8.35 0.56 1.08
N ALA A 50 -8.17 1.85 1.39
CA ALA A 50 -7.00 2.61 0.98
C ALA A 50 -5.73 2.18 1.73
N LEU A 51 -5.85 1.93 3.04
CA LEU A 51 -4.76 1.44 3.88
C LEU A 51 -4.35 0.01 3.51
N ASP A 52 -5.29 -0.89 3.29
CA ASP A 52 -5.03 -2.27 2.84
C ASP A 52 -4.26 -2.26 1.52
N SER A 53 -4.61 -1.35 0.61
CA SER A 53 -3.89 -1.19 -0.65
C SER A 53 -2.45 -0.71 -0.48
N ALA A 54 -2.17 0.13 0.52
CA ALA A 54 -0.81 0.59 0.83
C ALA A 54 -0.02 -0.52 1.54
N TYR A 55 -0.68 -1.27 2.43
CA TYR A 55 -0.10 -2.41 3.14
C TYR A 55 0.39 -3.49 2.18
N VAL A 56 -0.45 -3.92 1.22
CA VAL A 56 -0.06 -4.93 0.21
C VAL A 56 1.19 -4.51 -0.57
N ARG A 57 1.29 -3.24 -0.97
CA ARG A 57 2.48 -2.73 -1.68
C ARG A 57 3.72 -2.74 -0.81
N MET A 58 3.59 -2.32 0.46
CA MET A 58 4.69 -2.39 1.41
C MET A 58 5.16 -3.84 1.63
N THR A 59 4.23 -4.79 1.74
CA THR A 59 4.56 -6.21 1.85
C THR A 59 5.34 -6.72 0.64
N VAL A 60 4.91 -6.37 -0.57
CA VAL A 60 5.62 -6.77 -1.80
C VAL A 60 6.98 -6.10 -1.90
N CYS A 61 7.09 -4.82 -1.54
CA CYS A 61 8.38 -4.11 -1.45
C CYS A 61 9.35 -4.82 -0.48
N PHE A 62 8.85 -5.25 0.68
CA PHE A 62 9.62 -6.03 1.63
C PHE A 62 10.08 -7.37 1.02
N MET A 63 9.16 -8.11 0.38
CA MET A 63 9.50 -9.39 -0.26
C MET A 63 10.57 -9.20 -1.35
N HIS A 64 10.47 -8.14 -2.14
CA HIS A 64 11.46 -7.81 -3.17
C HIS A 64 12.85 -7.60 -2.57
N SER A 65 12.95 -6.73 -1.56
CA SER A 65 14.21 -6.42 -0.86
C SER A 65 14.84 -7.67 -0.23
N GLU A 66 14.04 -8.48 0.48
CA GLU A 66 14.52 -9.66 1.19
C GLU A 66 14.95 -10.78 0.23
N LEU A 67 14.16 -11.03 -0.83
CA LEU A 67 14.47 -12.09 -1.79
C LEU A 67 15.69 -11.75 -2.65
N GLN A 68 15.84 -10.50 -3.08
CA GLN A 68 17.06 -10.05 -3.78
C GLN A 68 18.31 -10.24 -2.91
N THR A 69 18.22 -9.85 -1.63
CA THR A 69 19.31 -10.02 -0.67
C THR A 69 19.69 -11.49 -0.47
N ARG A 70 18.69 -12.38 -0.32
CA ARG A 70 18.94 -13.81 -0.08
C ARG A 70 19.44 -14.57 -1.30
N LEU A 71 18.99 -14.21 -2.50
CA LEU A 71 19.36 -14.88 -3.73
C LEU A 71 20.71 -14.39 -4.28
N GLY A 72 21.29 -13.32 -3.72
CA GLY A 72 22.55 -12.76 -4.18
C GLY A 72 22.48 -12.29 -5.63
N MET A 73 21.31 -11.83 -6.07
CA MET A 73 21.06 -11.44 -7.45
C MET A 73 21.64 -10.06 -7.74
N ASP A 74 22.45 -9.97 -8.79
CA ASP A 74 22.84 -8.68 -9.38
C ASP A 74 21.65 -8.06 -10.13
N GLU A 75 21.69 -6.74 -10.38
CA GLU A 75 20.61 -5.95 -11.00
C GLU A 75 20.08 -6.55 -12.33
N GLY A 76 20.89 -7.34 -13.04
CA GLY A 76 20.50 -8.02 -14.28
C GLY A 76 19.70 -9.32 -14.13
N GLN A 77 19.71 -9.96 -12.95
CA GLN A 77 18.94 -11.19 -12.66
C GLN A 77 17.66 -10.90 -11.86
N GLY A 78 17.58 -9.74 -11.19
CA GLY A 78 16.42 -9.33 -10.38
C GLY A 78 15.13 -9.06 -11.17
N SER A 79 15.21 -8.97 -12.51
CA SER A 79 14.08 -8.65 -13.38
C SER A 79 12.97 -9.70 -13.37
N GLU A 80 13.32 -11.00 -13.39
CA GLU A 80 12.31 -12.08 -13.44
C GLU A 80 11.58 -12.21 -12.09
N LEU A 81 12.31 -12.07 -10.98
CA LEU A 81 11.75 -12.04 -9.64
C LEU A 81 10.81 -10.83 -9.45
N SER A 82 11.21 -9.66 -9.95
CA SER A 82 10.39 -8.44 -9.90
C SER A 82 9.05 -8.63 -10.61
N ALA A 83 9.05 -9.23 -11.80
CA ALA A 83 7.83 -9.52 -12.55
C ALA A 83 6.88 -10.48 -11.79
N VAL A 84 7.41 -11.53 -11.17
CA VAL A 84 6.60 -12.45 -10.33
C VAL A 84 6.01 -11.73 -9.12
N LEU A 85 6.76 -10.83 -8.49
CA LEU A 85 6.30 -10.07 -7.33
C LEU A 85 5.22 -9.05 -7.69
N ASP A 86 5.26 -8.47 -8.88
CA ASP A 86 4.19 -7.62 -9.41
C ASP A 86 2.88 -8.40 -9.60
N ASP A 87 2.95 -9.63 -10.11
CA ASP A 87 1.78 -10.51 -10.23
C ASP A 87 1.20 -10.87 -8.85
N VAL A 88 2.06 -11.19 -7.87
CA VAL A 88 1.64 -11.42 -6.48
C VAL A 88 0.94 -10.19 -5.92
N GLN A 89 1.47 -8.98 -6.16
CA GLN A 89 0.83 -7.74 -5.74
C GLN A 89 -0.59 -7.60 -6.31
N VAL A 90 -0.78 -7.92 -7.58
CA VAL A 90 -2.09 -7.88 -8.25
C VAL A 90 -3.05 -8.89 -7.62
N LEU A 91 -2.59 -10.11 -7.33
CA LEU A 91 -3.40 -11.16 -6.70
C LEU A 91 -3.79 -10.80 -5.27
N LEU A 92 -2.85 -10.33 -4.45
CA LEU A 92 -3.12 -9.86 -3.09
C LEU A 92 -4.11 -8.68 -3.10
N GLY A 93 -4.04 -7.79 -4.09
CA GLY A 93 -4.98 -6.70 -4.26
C GLY A 93 -6.42 -7.12 -4.58
N LYS A 94 -6.64 -8.36 -5.03
CA LYS A 94 -7.97 -8.96 -5.32
C LYS A 94 -8.59 -9.69 -4.11
N LEU A 95 -7.81 -9.98 -3.07
CA LEU A 95 -8.28 -10.68 -1.86
C LEU A 95 -8.97 -9.78 -0.84
N ARG A 96 -9.04 -8.47 -1.12
CA ARG A 96 -9.66 -7.44 -0.26
C ARG A 96 -11.13 -7.19 -0.58
#